data_AF-A0A1F9B6U7-F1
#
_entry.id   AF-A0A1F9B6U7-F1
#
_cell.length_a   1.000
_cell.length_b   1.000
_cell.length_c   1.000
_cell.angle_alpha   90.00
_cell.angle_beta   90.00
_cell.angle_gamma   90.00
#
_symmetry.space_group_name_H-M   'P 1'
#
loop_
_entity.id
_entity.type
_entity.pdbx_description
1 polymer ?
#
loop_
_entity_poly.entity_id
_entity_poly.type
_entity_poly.pdbx_seq_one_letter_code
_entity_poly.pdbx_strand_id
1 'polypeptide(L)'
;MLLLCLGYMIYPFSSNGQVIKWGGWPVPDVKGLVPYSVSIQKVDGVEKITEKFYTPVGGHVARIIGNGKVFAYAVDRDRDPPIDYLILDPDGSGTFTLRYGPEDVYIIPEWVSK
;
A
#
# COMPACT_ATOMS: atom_id res chain seq x y z
N MET A 1 29.39 -43.23 -2.25
CA MET A 1 27.94 -43.40 -2.42
C MET A 1 27.27 -42.15 -1.88
N LEU A 2 26.44 -41.53 -2.73
CA LEU A 2 25.65 -40.29 -2.65
C LEU A 2 25.77 -39.32 -1.45
N LEU A 3 26.18 -38.10 -1.81
CA LEU A 3 25.97 -36.82 -1.12
C LEU A 3 24.46 -36.47 -1.12
N LEU A 4 23.87 -36.14 0.01
CA LEU A 4 22.50 -35.59 0.09
C LEU A 4 22.58 -34.18 0.67
N CYS A 5 22.80 -33.21 -0.22
CA CYS A 5 22.56 -31.80 0.07
C CYS A 5 21.05 -31.58 0.15
N LEU A 6 20.50 -31.48 1.37
CA LEU A 6 19.17 -30.91 1.56
C LEU A 6 19.24 -29.41 1.24
N GLY A 7 18.89 -29.07 0.00
CA GLY A 7 18.61 -27.70 -0.40
C GLY A 7 17.34 -27.24 0.31
N TYR A 8 17.49 -26.32 1.28
CA TYR A 8 16.39 -25.50 1.75
C TYR A 8 15.94 -24.61 0.59
N MET A 9 14.85 -25.00 -0.10
CA MET A 9 14.14 -24.08 -0.98
C MET A 9 13.46 -23.03 -0.10
N ILE A 10 14.07 -21.85 -0.04
CA ILE A 10 13.44 -20.63 0.45
C ILE A 10 12.51 -20.19 -0.69
N TYR A 11 11.23 -20.56 -0.61
CA TYR A 11 10.22 -19.96 -1.48
C TYR A 11 10.06 -18.50 -1.01
N PRO A 12 10.26 -17.48 -1.87
CA PRO A 12 9.72 -16.18 -1.56
C PRO A 12 8.20 -16.34 -1.54
N PHE A 13 7.59 -16.19 -0.37
CA PHE A 13 6.17 -15.93 -0.26
C PHE A 13 5.92 -14.56 -0.90
N SER A 14 5.76 -14.53 -2.22
CA SER A 14 5.17 -13.39 -2.89
C SER A 14 3.66 -13.45 -2.62
N SER A 15 3.20 -12.70 -1.62
CA SER A 15 1.78 -12.37 -1.53
C SER A 15 1.46 -11.47 -2.72
N ASN A 16 0.91 -12.05 -3.76
CA ASN A 16 0.60 -11.34 -5.00
C ASN A 16 -0.67 -10.53 -4.77
N GLY A 17 -0.53 -9.20 -4.64
CA GLY A 17 -1.66 -8.28 -4.69
C GLY A 17 -2.53 -8.55 -5.92
N GLN A 18 -3.83 -8.38 -5.79
CA GLN A 18 -4.78 -8.64 -6.87
C GLN A 18 -4.68 -7.55 -7.94
N VAL A 19 -4.27 -7.92 -9.15
CA VAL A 19 -4.39 -7.10 -10.37
C VAL A 19 -5.80 -7.28 -10.93
N ILE A 20 -6.69 -6.29 -10.80
CA ILE A 20 -8.04 -6.40 -11.41
C ILE A 20 -8.50 -5.07 -12.02
N LYS A 21 -8.99 -5.19 -13.27
CA LYS A 21 -9.79 -4.26 -14.09
C LYS A 21 -9.02 -3.21 -14.91
N TRP A 22 -9.33 -3.18 -16.22
CA TRP A 22 -9.10 -1.99 -17.07
C TRP A 22 -9.81 -0.80 -16.41
N GLY A 23 -9.03 0.13 -15.84
CA GLY A 23 -9.52 1.33 -15.14
C GLY A 23 -9.16 1.47 -13.65
N GLY A 24 -8.61 0.43 -12.99
CA GLY A 24 -8.12 0.50 -11.60
C GLY A 24 -9.19 0.42 -10.49
N TRP A 25 -8.72 0.39 -9.25
CA TRP A 25 -9.54 0.41 -8.04
C TRP A 25 -10.06 1.82 -7.72
N PRO A 26 -11.28 1.95 -7.18
CA PRO A 26 -11.81 3.24 -6.79
C PRO A 26 -10.96 3.86 -5.67
N VAL A 27 -10.54 5.10 -5.88
CA VAL A 27 -9.80 5.87 -4.89
C VAL A 27 -10.76 6.44 -3.84
N PRO A 28 -10.46 6.30 -2.54
CA PRO A 28 -11.24 6.95 -1.48
C PRO A 28 -11.23 8.47 -1.66
N ASP A 29 -12.40 9.10 -1.63
CA ASP A 29 -12.48 10.56 -1.57
C ASP A 29 -12.09 11.02 -0.16
N VAL A 30 -10.90 11.62 -0.06
CA VAL A 30 -10.40 12.19 1.20
C VAL A 30 -10.91 13.61 1.45
N LYS A 31 -11.59 14.23 0.47
CA LYS A 31 -12.14 15.57 0.61
C LYS A 31 -13.27 15.55 1.62
N GLY A 32 -13.17 16.41 2.64
CA GLY A 32 -14.16 16.48 3.71
C GLY A 32 -13.99 15.42 4.81
N LEU A 33 -12.99 14.54 4.72
CA LEU A 33 -12.58 13.72 5.85
C LEU A 33 -11.82 14.56 6.89
N VAL A 34 -11.83 14.11 8.14
CA VAL A 34 -11.16 14.83 9.24
C VAL A 34 -9.70 14.39 9.33
N PRO A 35 -8.72 15.24 8.98
CA PRO A 35 -7.31 14.88 9.13
C PRO A 35 -6.94 14.77 10.61
N TYR A 36 -6.12 13.79 10.98
CA TYR A 36 -5.68 13.62 12.37
C TYR A 36 -4.18 13.34 12.53
N SER A 37 -3.48 12.98 11.46
CA SER A 37 -2.03 12.73 11.53
C SER A 37 -1.37 12.97 10.18
N VAL A 38 -0.18 13.58 10.21
CA VAL A 38 0.74 13.64 9.09
C VAL A 38 2.10 13.18 9.60
N SER A 39 2.73 12.24 8.90
CA SER A 39 4.06 11.74 9.24
C SER A 39 4.93 11.67 8.00
N ILE A 40 6.18 12.06 8.15
CA ILE A 40 7.21 11.95 7.11
C ILE A 40 8.18 10.86 7.57
N GLN A 41 8.44 9.88 6.71
CA GLN A 41 9.35 8.77 6.98
C GLN A 41 10.27 8.57 5.79
N LYS A 42 11.52 8.20 6.05
CA LYS A 42 12.46 7.80 5.01
C LYS A 42 12.56 6.28 5.01
N VAL A 43 12.10 5.63 3.94
CA VAL A 43 12.11 4.17 3.79
C VAL A 43 12.90 3.84 2.53
N ASP A 44 13.94 3.02 2.66
CA ASP A 44 14.83 2.62 1.54
C ASP A 44 15.39 3.81 0.74
N GLY A 45 15.69 4.91 1.44
CA GLY A 45 16.20 6.14 0.84
C GLY A 45 15.13 7.08 0.29
N VAL A 46 13.87 6.66 0.26
CA VAL A 46 12.73 7.40 -0.31
C VAL A 46 11.96 8.13 0.78
N GLU A 47 11.67 9.41 0.56
CA GLU A 47 10.76 10.15 1.44
C GLU A 47 9.30 9.75 1.16
N LYS A 48 8.62 9.31 2.22
CA LYS A 48 7.21 8.95 2.23
C LYS A 48 6.47 9.85 3.20
N ILE A 49 5.45 10.54 2.71
CA ILE A 49 4.51 11.30 3.51
C ILE A 49 3.24 10.45 3.66
N THR A 50 2.78 10.26 4.89
CA THR A 50 1.52 9.58 5.19
C THR A 50 0.60 10.55 5.90
N GLU A 51 -0.56 10.80 5.30
CA GLU A 51 -1.62 11.61 5.88
C GLU A 51 -2.78 10.69 6.24
N LYS A 52 -3.30 10.83 7.45
CA LYS A 52 -4.38 9.98 7.96
C LYS A 52 -5.62 10.80 8.27
N PHE A 53 -6.76 10.22 7.95
CA PHE A 53 -8.06 10.85 8.03
C PHE A 53 -9.06 9.91 8.71
N TYR A 54 -9.93 10.45 9.57
CA TYR A 54 -11.09 9.73 10.07
C TYR A 54 -12.22 9.77 9.04
N THR A 55 -12.93 8.65 8.90
CA THR A 55 -14.16 8.60 8.11
C THR A 55 -15.37 8.90 9.01
N PRO A 56 -16.48 9.43 8.45
CA PRO A 56 -17.70 9.72 9.23
C PRO A 56 -18.32 8.49 9.89
N VAL A 57 -18.05 7.30 9.34
CA VAL A 57 -18.59 6.02 9.82
C VAL A 57 -17.67 5.33 10.84
N GLY A 58 -16.60 5.99 11.28
CA GLY A 58 -15.74 5.51 12.35
C GLY A 58 -14.50 4.76 11.90
N GLY A 59 -14.21 4.68 10.60
CA GLY A 59 -12.97 4.11 10.06
C GLY A 59 -11.85 5.14 9.90
N HIS A 60 -10.76 4.74 9.25
CA HIS A 60 -9.73 5.66 8.78
C HIS A 60 -9.24 5.36 7.36
N VAL A 61 -8.75 6.40 6.70
CA VAL A 61 -8.07 6.32 5.41
C VAL A 61 -6.69 6.95 5.58
N ALA A 62 -5.66 6.30 5.05
CA ALA A 62 -4.35 6.90 4.91
C ALA A 62 -4.03 7.12 3.43
N ARG A 63 -3.68 8.36 3.08
CA ARG A 63 -3.13 8.73 1.78
C ARG A 63 -1.61 8.73 1.88
N ILE A 64 -0.95 8.01 0.98
CA ILE A 64 0.50 7.82 1.00
C ILE A 64 1.12 8.46 -0.24
N ILE A 65 2.03 9.40 0.00
CA ILE A 65 2.66 10.26 -1.00
C ILE A 65 4.16 9.97 -1.02
N GLY A 66 4.73 9.92 -2.22
CA GLY A 66 6.16 9.94 -2.43
C GLY A 66 6.46 10.46 -3.84
N ASN A 67 7.64 11.06 -4.00
CA ASN A 67 7.97 11.85 -5.19
C ASN A 67 6.88 12.88 -5.57
N GLY A 68 6.29 13.53 -4.57
CA GLY A 68 5.23 14.54 -4.74
C GLY A 68 3.88 14.03 -5.27
N LYS A 69 3.70 12.70 -5.45
CA LYS A 69 2.46 12.10 -5.94
C LYS A 69 1.92 11.05 -4.98
N VAL A 70 0.60 10.89 -4.96
CA VAL A 70 -0.04 9.80 -4.22
C VAL A 70 0.24 8.50 -4.96
N PHE A 71 0.81 7.52 -4.25
CA PHE A 71 1.07 6.20 -4.82
C PHE A 71 0.26 5.10 -4.15
N ALA A 72 -0.28 5.33 -2.95
CA ALA A 72 -1.12 4.35 -2.26
C ALA A 72 -2.20 4.98 -1.38
N TYR A 73 -3.27 4.21 -1.17
CA TYR A 73 -4.27 4.45 -0.12
C TYR A 73 -4.43 3.20 0.73
N ALA A 74 -4.35 3.35 2.05
CA ALA A 74 -4.74 2.30 3.00
C ALA A 74 -6.11 2.64 3.59
N VAL A 75 -6.98 1.64 3.68
CA VAL A 75 -8.36 1.79 4.15
C VAL A 75 -8.60 0.80 5.27
N ASP A 76 -9.24 1.28 6.31
CA ASP A 76 -9.69 0.53 7.48
C ASP A 76 -11.07 1.07 7.88
N ARG A 77 -12.06 0.19 8.00
CA ARG A 77 -13.44 0.58 8.29
C ARG A 77 -13.73 0.74 9.78
N ASP A 78 -12.97 0.11 10.66
CA ASP A 78 -13.27 0.05 12.10
C ASP A 78 -12.16 0.63 12.99
N ARG A 79 -11.00 0.97 12.41
CA ARG A 79 -9.79 1.49 13.08
C ARG A 79 -9.04 0.44 13.90
N ASP A 80 -9.45 -0.82 13.85
CA ASP A 80 -8.79 -1.89 14.55
C ASP A 80 -7.83 -2.59 13.58
N PRO A 81 -6.55 -2.78 13.97
CA PRO A 81 -5.61 -3.49 13.11
C PRO A 81 -6.05 -4.96 12.92
N PRO A 82 -5.73 -5.54 11.74
CA PRO A 82 -5.00 -4.94 10.62
C PRO A 82 -5.90 -4.08 9.71
N ILE A 83 -5.30 -3.25 8.85
CA ILE A 83 -6.05 -2.51 7.82
C ILE A 83 -6.83 -3.48 6.91
N ASP A 84 -8.00 -3.07 6.41
CA ASP A 84 -8.81 -3.91 5.52
C ASP A 84 -8.12 -4.18 4.18
N TYR A 85 -7.56 -3.12 3.56
CA TYR A 85 -6.84 -3.22 2.30
C TYR A 85 -6.01 -1.97 2.00
N LEU A 86 -5.06 -2.14 1.07
CA LEU A 86 -4.30 -1.08 0.42
C LEU A 86 -4.48 -1.16 -1.08
N ILE A 87 -4.64 -0.02 -1.75
CA ILE A 87 -4.57 0.10 -3.21
C ILE A 87 -3.31 0.87 -3.61
N LEU A 88 -2.71 0.50 -4.74
CA LEU A 88 -1.39 0.99 -5.16
C LEU A 88 -1.41 1.38 -6.65
N ASP A 89 -0.76 2.49 -6.97
CA ASP A 89 -0.39 2.92 -8.32
C ASP A 89 1.06 2.44 -8.61
N PRO A 90 1.23 1.29 -9.29
CA PRO A 90 2.55 0.70 -9.46
C PRO A 90 3.42 1.41 -10.51
N ASP A 91 2.82 2.18 -11.43
CA ASP A 91 3.53 2.77 -12.57
C ASP A 91 3.53 4.31 -12.59
N GLY A 92 2.83 4.95 -11.66
CA GLY A 92 2.80 6.40 -11.51
C GLY A 92 1.86 7.08 -12.51
N SER A 93 0.97 6.30 -13.13
CA SER A 93 -0.03 6.78 -14.10
C SER A 93 -1.20 7.52 -13.45
N GLY A 94 -1.35 7.43 -12.13
CA GLY A 94 -2.53 7.85 -11.39
C GLY A 94 -3.63 6.78 -11.34
N THR A 95 -3.38 5.58 -11.88
CA THR A 95 -4.33 4.46 -11.87
C THR A 95 -3.92 3.41 -10.84
N PHE A 96 -4.76 3.19 -9.84
CA PHE A 96 -4.47 2.25 -8.75
C PHE A 96 -4.84 0.83 -9.16
N THR A 97 -3.94 0.08 -9.78
CA THR A 97 -4.23 -1.22 -10.40
C THR A 97 -4.01 -2.42 -9.49
N LEU A 98 -3.27 -2.26 -8.39
CA LEU A 98 -2.98 -3.31 -7.42
C LEU A 98 -3.78 -3.10 -6.13
N ARG A 99 -4.24 -4.20 -5.53
CA ARG A 99 -4.85 -4.24 -4.21
C ARG A 99 -4.23 -5.31 -3.34
N TYR A 100 -3.89 -4.94 -2.11
CA TYR A 100 -3.28 -5.76 -1.08
C TYR A 100 -4.28 -5.88 0.08
N GLY A 101 -4.50 -7.10 0.56
CA GLY A 101 -5.25 -7.38 1.77
C GLY A 101 -4.41 -7.20 3.04
N PRO A 102 -5.00 -7.51 4.21
CA PRO A 102 -4.37 -7.26 5.51
C PRO A 102 -3.06 -8.04 5.73
N GLU A 103 -2.96 -9.22 5.12
CA GLU A 103 -1.80 -10.12 5.23
C GLU A 103 -0.80 -9.97 4.08
N ASP A 104 -1.11 -9.11 3.09
CA ASP A 104 -0.24 -8.96 1.93
C ASP A 104 0.86 -7.93 2.17
N VAL A 105 2.07 -8.26 1.72
CA VAL A 105 3.22 -7.36 1.68
C VAL A 105 3.25 -6.65 0.33
N TYR A 106 3.38 -5.32 0.35
CA TYR A 106 3.59 -4.51 -0.85
C TYR A 106 5.01 -3.97 -0.90
N ILE A 107 5.45 -3.64 -2.12
CA ILE A 107 6.74 -3.01 -2.39
C ILE A 107 6.50 -1.56 -2.81
N ILE A 108 7.35 -0.64 -2.36
CA ILE A 108 7.31 0.76 -2.80
C ILE A 108 7.63 0.80 -4.30
N PRO A 109 6.76 1.38 -5.16
CA PRO A 109 7.02 1.43 -6.59
C PRO A 109 8.32 2.19 -6.92
N GLU A 110 9.09 1.72 -7.90
CA GLU A 110 10.39 2.32 -8.25
C GLU A 110 10.32 3.79 -8.62
N TRP A 111 9.21 4.23 -9.22
CA TRP A 111 9.03 5.62 -9.64
C TRP A 111 8.94 6.60 -8.46
N VAL A 112 8.61 6.10 -7.27
CA VAL A 112 8.55 6.89 -6.03
C VAL A 112 9.96 7.26 -5.55
N SER A 113 10.99 6.49 -5.94
CA SER A 113 12.38 6.69 -5.55
C SER A 113 13.19 7.63 -6.45
N LYS A 114 12.58 8.18 -7.51
CA LYS A 114 13.25 8.96 -8.55
C LYS A 114 13.25 10.46 -8.30
#